data_AF-A0A5B8L2P2-F1
#
_entry.id   AF-A0A5B8L2P2-F1
#
_cell.length_a   1.000
_cell.length_b   1.000
_cell.length_c   1.000
_cell.angle_alpha   90.00
_cell.angle_beta   90.00
_cell.angle_gamma   90.00
#
_symmetry.space_group_name_H-M   'P 1'
#
loop_
_entity.id
_entity.type
_entity.pdbx_description
1 polymer ?
#
loop_
_entity_poly.entity_id
_entity_poly.type
_entity_poly.pdbx_seq_one_letter_code
_entity_poly.pdbx_strand_id
1 'polypeptide(L)'
;MQSAAETNPPGRSSQALGHPPLEGEGTGRNAYVTLVTNTDFAKGATALVRSLRHSGTKADIVVMHTGGVGAAELAHVAAMGAMPRAVDLLPTSDAFNARHAKREIHGRNPFTKGRKPAFHTPLDNFAKLRLWELTEYDRVVFLDADTLVVKNIDKLFFYPEFSAAPNVYEHLGDFHRLNSGVFVACPSQATFDGMLTVLDAPDAFWPRTDQSFLQHFFPDWHGLPIFCNMLQYVWFNLPELWDWNSLSVIHYQYEKPWETDHPKAERLRPLIELWQAYFDGGQIPDLEDLPGPVKEAR
;
A
#
# COMPACT_ATOMS: atom_id res chain seq x y z
N MET A 1 -67.40 31.39 -6.14
CA MET A 1 -67.04 30.08 -6.70
C MET A 1 -65.51 30.00 -6.73
N GLN A 2 -64.92 29.37 -5.70
CA GLN A 2 -64.02 28.21 -5.80
C GLN A 2 -62.74 28.49 -6.61
N SER A 3 -61.59 28.73 -5.96
CA SER A 3 -60.66 27.74 -5.38
C SER A 3 -60.01 26.84 -6.41
N ALA A 4 -58.69 27.01 -6.60
CA ALA A 4 -57.76 25.89 -6.71
C ALA A 4 -56.35 26.39 -6.32
N ALA A 5 -55.89 25.92 -5.16
CA ALA A 5 -54.51 26.01 -4.71
C ALA A 5 -53.70 24.93 -5.43
N GLU A 6 -52.56 25.29 -6.01
CA GLU A 6 -51.55 24.32 -6.46
C GLU A 6 -50.79 23.80 -5.25
N THR A 7 -51.09 22.56 -4.88
CA THR A 7 -50.41 21.81 -3.85
C THR A 7 -49.07 21.29 -4.37
N ASN A 8 -47.96 21.71 -3.75
CA ASN A 8 -46.67 21.06 -3.88
C ASN A 8 -46.75 19.57 -3.47
N PRO A 9 -46.11 18.64 -4.19
CA PRO A 9 -46.06 17.25 -3.76
C PRO A 9 -45.21 17.10 -2.49
N PRO A 10 -45.57 16.19 -1.56
CA PRO A 10 -44.87 16.03 -0.30
C PRO A 10 -43.48 15.44 -0.49
N GLY A 11 -42.57 15.85 0.39
CA GLY A 11 -41.16 15.52 0.39
C GLY A 11 -40.90 14.01 0.32
N ARG A 12 -39.97 13.63 -0.56
CA ARG A 12 -39.30 12.33 -0.47
C ARG A 12 -38.50 12.30 0.83
N SER A 13 -39.01 11.56 1.81
CA SER A 13 -38.21 11.09 2.94
C SER A 13 -36.96 10.41 2.37
N SER A 14 -35.79 10.89 2.78
CA SER A 14 -34.52 10.18 2.66
C SER A 14 -34.62 8.90 3.49
N GLN A 15 -35.17 7.85 2.89
CA GLN A 15 -34.87 6.50 3.34
C GLN A 15 -33.46 6.24 2.85
N ALA A 16 -32.50 6.29 3.78
CA ALA A 16 -31.18 5.73 3.57
C ALA A 16 -31.39 4.31 3.03
N LEU A 17 -30.98 4.09 1.78
CA LEU A 17 -30.85 2.75 1.22
C LEU A 17 -29.78 2.07 2.06
N GLY A 18 -30.21 1.43 3.14
CA GLY A 18 -29.39 0.48 3.87
C GLY A 18 -29.06 -0.61 2.89
N HIS A 19 -27.82 -0.60 2.38
CA HIS A 19 -27.28 -1.77 1.74
C HIS A 19 -27.42 -2.93 2.73
N PRO A 20 -28.06 -4.05 2.36
CA PRO A 20 -28.00 -5.22 3.21
C PRO A 20 -26.53 -5.54 3.48
N PRO A 21 -26.17 -6.00 4.68
CA PRO A 21 -24.84 -6.56 4.90
C PRO A 21 -24.59 -7.57 3.77
N LEU A 22 -23.43 -7.50 3.13
CA LEU A 22 -23.02 -8.55 2.22
C LEU A 22 -22.98 -9.83 3.07
N GLU A 23 -24.02 -10.65 2.97
CA GLU A 23 -24.11 -11.95 3.63
C GLU A 23 -23.09 -12.87 2.95
N GLY A 24 -21.90 -12.76 3.50
CA GLY A 24 -20.74 -13.60 3.34
C GLY A 24 -19.90 -13.21 4.54
N GLU A 25 -20.31 -13.66 5.73
CA GLU A 25 -19.39 -13.71 6.85
C GLU A 25 -18.22 -14.56 6.36
N GLY A 26 -17.16 -13.88 5.91
CA GLY A 26 -15.85 -14.48 5.78
C GLY A 26 -15.46 -14.88 7.18
N THR A 27 -15.85 -16.09 7.58
CA THR A 27 -15.43 -16.74 8.83
C THR A 27 -13.92 -17.01 8.84
N GLY A 28 -13.25 -16.70 7.73
CA GLY A 28 -11.83 -16.69 7.53
C GLY A 28 -11.10 -15.64 8.33
N ARG A 29 -9.92 -16.01 8.84
CA ARG A 29 -9.01 -15.08 9.47
C ARG A 29 -8.36 -14.22 8.39
N ASN A 30 -8.47 -12.90 8.50
CA ASN A 30 -7.88 -11.95 7.55
C ASN A 30 -6.79 -11.11 8.20
N ALA A 31 -5.79 -10.69 7.42
CA ALA A 31 -4.72 -9.82 7.92
C ALA A 31 -4.30 -8.72 6.95
N TYR A 32 -3.94 -7.57 7.50
CA TYR A 32 -3.06 -6.64 6.83
C TYR A 32 -1.61 -7.10 7.03
N VAL A 33 -0.82 -7.07 5.98
CA VAL A 33 0.58 -7.50 6.00
C VAL A 33 1.46 -6.36 5.50
N THR A 34 2.54 -6.07 6.23
CA THR A 34 3.59 -5.17 5.75
C THR A 34 4.96 -5.84 5.91
N LEU A 35 5.98 -5.30 5.25
CA LEU A 35 7.36 -5.79 5.30
C LEU A 35 8.31 -4.68 5.74
N VAL A 36 9.14 -4.99 6.75
CA VAL A 36 10.20 -4.10 7.24
C VAL A 36 11.54 -4.82 7.14
N THR A 37 12.45 -4.28 6.32
CA THR A 37 13.76 -4.91 6.08
C THR A 37 14.92 -4.19 6.77
N ASN A 38 14.66 -2.99 7.33
CA ASN A 38 15.64 -2.21 8.08
C ASN A 38 14.95 -1.24 9.07
N THR A 39 15.75 -0.61 9.93
CA THR A 39 15.28 0.32 10.97
C THR A 39 14.54 1.54 10.42
N ASP A 40 14.91 2.09 9.26
CA ASP A 40 14.24 3.28 8.72
C ASP A 40 12.78 2.96 8.34
N PHE A 41 12.55 1.78 7.76
CA PHE A 41 11.21 1.32 7.41
C PHE A 41 10.36 0.94 8.63
N ALA A 42 10.96 0.77 9.81
CA ALA A 42 10.21 0.61 11.05
C ALA A 42 9.43 1.88 11.43
N LYS A 43 9.91 3.07 11.03
CA LYS A 43 9.16 4.33 11.18
C LYS A 43 7.90 4.32 10.31
N GLY A 44 8.05 3.91 9.05
CA GLY A 44 6.94 3.69 8.13
C GLY A 44 5.89 2.73 8.69
N ALA A 45 6.34 1.54 9.11
CA ALA A 45 5.46 0.54 9.70
C ALA A 45 4.76 1.04 10.97
N THR A 46 5.42 1.87 11.79
CA THR A 46 4.80 2.49 12.97
C THR A 46 3.60 3.36 12.58
N ALA A 47 3.76 4.25 11.59
CA ALA A 47 2.66 5.08 11.09
C ALA A 47 1.55 4.23 10.46
N LEU A 48 1.91 3.23 9.65
CA LEU A 48 0.97 2.32 9.01
C LEU A 48 0.13 1.55 10.04
N VAL A 49 0.76 0.93 11.04
CA VAL A 49 0.07 0.18 12.11
C VAL A 49 -0.91 1.10 12.86
N ARG A 50 -0.49 2.31 13.21
CA ARG A 50 -1.39 3.29 13.87
C ARG A 50 -2.55 3.68 12.98
N SER A 51 -2.30 3.92 11.69
CA SER A 51 -3.34 4.29 10.73
C SER A 51 -4.38 3.18 10.53
N LEU A 52 -3.94 1.92 10.44
CA LEU A 52 -4.82 0.75 10.41
C LEU A 52 -5.66 0.65 11.68
N ARG A 53 -5.03 0.80 12.86
CA ARG A 53 -5.76 0.79 14.14
C ARG A 53 -6.78 1.92 14.24
N HIS A 54 -6.41 3.13 13.82
CA HIS A 54 -7.30 4.28 13.77
C HIS A 54 -8.49 4.08 12.82
N SER A 55 -8.29 3.35 11.72
CA SER A 55 -9.37 3.01 10.77
C SER A 55 -10.46 2.08 11.36
N GLY A 56 -10.24 1.54 12.57
CA GLY A 56 -11.21 0.69 13.26
C GLY A 56 -11.24 -0.76 12.80
N THR A 57 -10.32 -1.19 11.93
CA THR A 57 -10.25 -2.58 11.47
C THR A 57 -10.12 -3.58 12.63
N LYS A 58 -10.71 -4.75 12.42
CA LYS A 58 -10.61 -5.91 13.32
C LYS A 58 -9.67 -7.00 12.79
N ALA A 59 -9.14 -6.84 11.58
CA ALA A 59 -8.16 -7.78 11.02
C ALA A 59 -6.86 -7.77 11.83
N ASP A 60 -6.12 -8.87 11.76
CA ASP A 60 -4.76 -8.93 12.29
C ASP A 60 -3.85 -7.97 11.50
N ILE A 61 -2.80 -7.50 12.15
CA ILE A 61 -1.79 -6.64 11.50
C ILE A 61 -0.45 -7.35 11.65
N VAL A 62 0.01 -7.99 10.57
CA VAL A 62 1.27 -8.74 10.53
C VAL A 62 2.37 -7.83 10.01
N VAL A 63 3.45 -7.71 10.78
CA VAL A 63 4.67 -7.01 10.36
C VAL A 63 5.71 -8.07 10.08
N MET A 64 5.85 -8.45 8.80
CA MET A 64 6.95 -9.30 8.38
C MET A 64 8.25 -8.51 8.52
N HIS A 65 9.30 -9.15 9.04
CA HIS A 65 10.59 -8.52 9.19
C HIS A 65 11.74 -9.46 8.88
N THR A 66 12.82 -8.92 8.33
CA THR A 66 14.09 -9.64 8.19
C THR A 66 14.99 -9.36 9.39
N GLY A 67 16.20 -9.94 9.42
CA GLY A 67 17.17 -9.73 10.49
C GLY A 67 17.73 -8.30 10.61
N GLY A 68 17.38 -7.39 9.70
CA GLY A 68 17.84 -6.00 9.69
C GLY A 68 17.11 -5.06 10.65
N VAL A 69 16.13 -5.54 11.41
CA VAL A 69 15.30 -4.73 12.31
C VAL A 69 15.64 -5.02 13.77
N GLY A 70 15.88 -3.96 14.55
CA GLY A 70 16.21 -4.09 15.97
C GLY A 70 15.03 -4.56 16.83
N ALA A 71 15.35 -5.20 17.96
CA ALA A 71 14.34 -5.73 18.88
C ALA A 71 13.46 -4.63 19.49
N ALA A 72 14.00 -3.42 19.68
CA ALA A 72 13.26 -2.28 20.22
C ALA A 72 12.15 -1.82 19.27
N GLU A 73 12.45 -1.75 17.98
CA GLU A 73 11.50 -1.39 16.93
C GLU A 73 10.38 -2.43 16.79
N LEU A 74 10.75 -3.73 16.83
CA LEU A 74 9.78 -4.82 16.81
C LEU A 74 8.87 -4.81 18.05
N ALA A 75 9.44 -4.57 19.24
CA ALA A 75 8.67 -4.42 20.46
C ALA A 75 7.73 -3.21 20.41
N HIS A 76 8.16 -2.11 19.78
CA HIS A 76 7.33 -0.92 19.61
C HIS A 76 6.09 -1.21 18.76
N VAL A 77 6.24 -1.86 17.59
CA VAL A 77 5.09 -2.22 16.76
C VAL A 77 4.20 -3.29 17.41
N ALA A 78 4.79 -4.24 18.13
CA ALA A 78 4.04 -5.24 18.90
C ALA A 78 3.17 -4.61 20.00
N ALA A 79 3.69 -3.60 20.70
CA ALA A 79 2.94 -2.88 21.74
C ALA A 79 1.70 -2.14 21.18
N MET A 80 1.67 -1.83 19.89
CA MET A 80 0.51 -1.27 19.18
C MET A 80 -0.47 -2.34 18.66
N GLY A 81 -0.25 -3.59 19.04
CA GLY A 81 -1.05 -4.75 18.66
C GLY A 81 -0.70 -5.32 17.29
N ALA A 82 0.42 -4.95 16.67
CA ALA A 82 0.90 -5.69 15.50
C ALA A 82 1.51 -7.04 15.92
N MET A 83 1.61 -7.95 14.97
CA MET A 83 2.19 -9.28 15.13
C MET A 83 3.49 -9.35 14.32
N PRO A 84 4.67 -9.13 14.95
CA PRO A 84 5.94 -9.32 14.27
C PRO A 84 6.10 -10.77 13.81
N ARG A 85 6.46 -10.96 12.55
CA ARG A 85 6.72 -12.27 11.95
C ARG A 85 8.10 -12.22 11.30
N ALA A 86 9.07 -12.95 11.87
CA ALA A 86 10.37 -13.10 11.23
C ALA A 86 10.20 -13.87 9.91
N VAL A 87 10.82 -13.37 8.84
CA VAL A 87 10.89 -14.04 7.54
C VAL A 87 12.32 -14.03 7.03
N ASP A 88 12.72 -15.14 6.41
CA ASP A 88 14.00 -15.23 5.73
C ASP A 88 13.92 -14.64 4.32
N LEU A 89 15.08 -14.24 3.80
CA LEU A 89 15.22 -13.98 2.36
C LEU A 89 14.79 -15.22 1.56
N LEU A 90 14.41 -15.01 0.30
CA LEU A 90 14.03 -16.12 -0.55
C LEU A 90 15.26 -16.99 -0.86
N PRO A 91 15.09 -18.32 -0.98
CA PRO A 91 16.19 -19.24 -1.26
C PRO A 91 16.51 -19.25 -2.77
N THR A 92 16.87 -18.09 -3.33
CA THR A 92 17.20 -17.92 -4.75
C THR A 92 18.64 -18.25 -5.07
N SER A 93 18.89 -18.70 -6.30
CA SER A 93 20.20 -19.08 -6.82
C SER A 93 21.21 -17.92 -6.78
N ASP A 94 22.49 -18.25 -6.67
CA ASP A 94 23.59 -17.26 -6.76
C ASP A 94 23.54 -16.47 -8.06
N ALA A 95 23.14 -17.13 -9.16
CA ALA A 95 22.99 -16.49 -10.46
C ALA A 95 21.88 -15.42 -10.44
N PHE A 96 20.72 -15.72 -9.85
CA PHE A 96 19.66 -14.74 -9.67
C PHE A 96 20.08 -13.61 -8.75
N ASN A 97 20.73 -13.93 -7.63
CA ASN A 97 21.22 -12.94 -6.66
C ASN A 97 22.19 -11.96 -7.31
N ALA A 98 23.09 -12.46 -8.16
CA ALA A 98 24.00 -11.64 -8.94
C ALA A 98 23.27 -10.74 -9.97
N ARG A 99 22.29 -11.29 -10.71
CA ARG A 99 21.49 -10.52 -11.70
C ARG A 99 20.68 -9.39 -11.06
N HIS A 100 20.19 -9.59 -9.83
CA HIS A 100 19.33 -8.64 -9.12
C HIS A 100 20.07 -7.84 -8.04
N ALA A 101 21.40 -7.93 -8.00
CA ALA A 101 22.21 -7.08 -7.15
C ALA A 101 22.00 -5.60 -7.52
N LYS A 102 22.08 -4.71 -6.52
CA LYS A 102 21.83 -3.26 -6.66
C LYS A 102 22.57 -2.62 -7.85
N ARG A 103 23.81 -3.06 -8.10
CA ARG A 103 24.66 -2.57 -9.20
C ARG A 103 24.05 -2.88 -10.57
N GLU A 104 23.53 -4.08 -10.78
CA GLU A 104 23.00 -4.51 -12.08
C GLU A 104 21.63 -3.88 -12.35
N ILE A 105 20.75 -3.80 -11.35
CA ILE A 105 19.44 -3.17 -11.53
C ILE A 105 19.58 -1.66 -11.79
N HIS A 106 20.36 -0.94 -10.97
CA HIS A 106 20.53 0.50 -11.17
C HIS A 106 21.45 0.84 -12.36
N GLY A 107 22.37 -0.05 -12.74
CA GLY A 107 23.25 0.14 -13.89
C GLY A 107 22.55 -0.09 -15.23
N ARG A 108 21.64 -1.08 -15.31
CA ARG A 108 20.88 -1.39 -16.53
C ARG A 108 19.60 -0.57 -16.67
N ASN A 109 19.03 -0.11 -15.55
CA ASN A 109 17.81 0.69 -15.53
C ASN A 109 17.93 1.82 -14.50
N PRO A 110 18.70 2.89 -14.81
CA PRO A 110 18.87 4.01 -13.89
C PRO A 110 17.52 4.64 -13.59
N PHE A 111 17.08 4.50 -12.34
CA PHE A 111 15.90 5.20 -11.83
C PHE A 111 16.19 6.69 -11.78
N THR A 112 15.60 7.48 -12.68
CA THR A 112 15.80 8.94 -12.78
C THR A 112 14.72 9.76 -12.05
N LYS A 113 13.69 9.11 -11.50
CA LYS A 113 12.46 9.79 -11.02
C LYS A 113 12.46 10.21 -9.53
N GLY A 114 13.45 9.77 -8.74
CA GLY A 114 13.56 10.08 -7.32
C GLY A 114 14.81 9.49 -6.67
N ARG A 115 15.12 9.87 -5.43
CA ARG A 115 16.20 9.26 -4.64
C ARG A 115 15.68 8.00 -3.94
N LYS A 116 16.44 6.89 -3.99
CA LYS A 116 16.20 5.71 -3.14
C LYS A 116 17.24 5.66 -2.02
N PRO A 117 16.88 5.24 -0.80
CA PRO A 117 17.85 5.08 0.29
C PRO A 117 19.01 4.15 -0.09
N ALA A 118 20.20 4.42 0.44
CA ALA A 118 21.43 3.72 0.10
C ALA A 118 21.47 2.24 0.57
N PHE A 119 20.57 1.81 1.45
CA PHE A 119 20.69 0.53 2.17
C PHE A 119 19.71 -0.59 1.74
N HIS A 120 18.90 -0.38 0.70
CA HIS A 120 18.07 -1.48 0.15
C HIS A 120 18.86 -2.28 -0.88
N THR A 121 19.00 -3.58 -0.64
CA THR A 121 19.27 -4.50 -1.75
C THR A 121 17.93 -4.79 -2.42
N PRO A 122 17.85 -4.80 -3.76
CA PRO A 122 16.61 -5.18 -4.45
C PRO A 122 16.11 -6.59 -4.10
N LEU A 123 16.99 -7.43 -3.55
CA LEU A 123 16.67 -8.79 -3.08
C LEU A 123 15.74 -8.77 -1.86
N ASP A 124 15.89 -7.79 -0.96
CA ASP A 124 15.04 -7.65 0.23
C ASP A 124 13.56 -7.47 -0.14
N ASN A 125 13.27 -6.84 -1.28
CA ASN A 125 11.90 -6.64 -1.76
C ASN A 125 11.20 -7.98 -2.07
N PHE A 126 11.95 -9.01 -2.47
CA PHE A 126 11.35 -10.32 -2.77
C PHE A 126 10.95 -11.09 -1.50
N ALA A 127 11.46 -10.72 -0.32
CA ALA A 127 10.96 -11.29 0.95
C ALA A 127 9.46 -11.02 1.14
N LYS A 128 8.89 -10.03 0.42
CA LYS A 128 7.45 -9.80 0.33
C LYS A 128 6.68 -11.06 -0.07
N LEU A 129 7.22 -11.90 -0.95
CA LEU A 129 6.53 -13.11 -1.42
C LEU A 129 6.27 -14.13 -0.31
N ARG A 130 7.00 -14.05 0.80
CA ARG A 130 6.78 -14.88 2.01
C ARG A 130 5.38 -14.72 2.60
N LEU A 131 4.64 -13.65 2.26
CA LEU A 131 3.24 -13.49 2.70
C LEU A 131 2.34 -14.64 2.21
N TRP A 132 2.67 -15.32 1.11
CA TRP A 132 1.89 -16.47 0.64
C TRP A 132 2.06 -17.71 1.52
N GLU A 133 3.06 -17.75 2.40
CA GLU A 133 3.24 -18.83 3.38
C GLU A 133 2.38 -18.63 4.66
N LEU A 134 1.72 -17.47 4.81
CA LEU A 134 0.84 -17.15 5.93
C LEU A 134 -0.53 -17.85 5.81
N THR A 135 -0.49 -19.17 5.65
CA THR A 135 -1.64 -20.06 5.36
C THR A 135 -2.65 -20.17 6.51
N GLU A 136 -2.40 -19.54 7.66
CA GLU A 136 -3.39 -19.33 8.70
C GLU A 136 -4.43 -18.22 8.39
N TYR A 137 -4.23 -17.49 7.29
CA TYR A 137 -5.15 -16.45 6.81
C TYR A 137 -5.78 -16.83 5.47
N ASP A 138 -7.08 -16.53 5.33
CA ASP A 138 -7.82 -16.78 4.09
C ASP A 138 -7.53 -15.68 3.06
N ARG A 139 -7.43 -14.43 3.54
CA ARG A 139 -7.12 -13.25 2.73
C ARG A 139 -6.11 -12.37 3.44
N VAL A 140 -5.16 -11.86 2.67
CA VAL A 140 -4.26 -10.82 3.14
C VAL A 140 -4.31 -9.61 2.22
N VAL A 141 -4.24 -8.43 2.82
CA VAL A 141 -4.03 -7.17 2.11
C VAL A 141 -2.62 -6.71 2.45
N PHE A 142 -1.73 -6.78 1.47
CA PHE A 142 -0.38 -6.26 1.63
C PHE A 142 -0.36 -4.75 1.47
N LEU A 143 0.39 -4.06 2.33
CA LEU A 143 0.67 -2.63 2.30
C LEU A 143 2.18 -2.41 2.48
N ASP A 144 2.85 -1.73 1.55
CA ASP A 144 4.24 -1.31 1.76
C ASP A 144 4.31 -0.41 3.01
N ALA A 145 5.41 -0.48 3.77
CA ALA A 145 5.54 0.25 5.03
C ALA A 145 5.59 1.78 4.86
N ASP A 146 5.73 2.28 3.63
CA ASP A 146 5.62 3.69 3.27
C ASP A 146 4.20 4.08 2.80
N THR A 147 3.19 3.30 3.15
CA THR A 147 1.77 3.63 2.95
C THR A 147 1.12 4.12 4.24
N LEU A 148 0.00 4.83 4.11
CA LEU A 148 -0.80 5.35 5.21
C LEU A 148 -2.29 5.14 4.91
N VAL A 149 -3.00 4.49 5.84
CA VAL A 149 -4.43 4.18 5.72
C VAL A 149 -5.25 5.26 6.40
N VAL A 150 -5.94 6.09 5.61
CA VAL A 150 -6.70 7.24 6.11
C VAL A 150 -8.20 6.95 6.26
N LYS A 151 -8.69 5.82 5.72
CA LYS A 151 -10.05 5.30 5.89
C LYS A 151 -10.04 3.78 6.03
N ASN A 152 -11.07 3.21 6.63
CA ASN A 152 -11.20 1.75 6.70
C ASN A 152 -11.23 1.14 5.29
N ILE A 153 -10.39 0.14 5.06
CA ILE A 153 -10.25 -0.56 3.79
C ILE A 153 -10.57 -2.06 3.91
N ASP A 154 -11.32 -2.50 4.93
CA ASP A 154 -11.66 -3.91 5.13
C ASP A 154 -12.45 -4.50 3.96
N LYS A 155 -13.12 -3.64 3.17
CA LYS A 155 -13.73 -4.02 1.90
C LYS A 155 -12.76 -4.71 0.93
N LEU A 156 -11.45 -4.48 1.05
CA LEU A 156 -10.42 -5.09 0.19
C LEU A 156 -10.31 -6.60 0.42
N PHE A 157 -10.66 -7.14 1.59
CA PHE A 157 -10.66 -8.59 1.81
C PHE A 157 -11.67 -9.35 0.92
N PHE A 158 -12.65 -8.65 0.35
CA PHE A 158 -13.64 -9.23 -0.57
C PHE A 158 -13.20 -9.21 -2.04
N TYR A 159 -12.11 -8.54 -2.40
CA TYR A 159 -11.60 -8.48 -3.78
C TYR A 159 -10.84 -9.76 -4.15
N PRO A 160 -10.93 -10.27 -5.38
CA PRO A 160 -10.29 -11.53 -5.77
C PRO A 160 -8.76 -11.45 -5.68
N GLU A 161 -8.10 -12.60 -5.48
CA GLU A 161 -6.68 -12.69 -5.81
C GLU A 161 -6.53 -12.70 -7.34
N PHE A 162 -5.60 -11.97 -7.93
CA PHE A 162 -4.68 -10.98 -7.35
C PHE A 162 -5.21 -9.58 -7.70
N SER A 163 -5.54 -8.77 -6.69
CA SER A 163 -6.04 -7.41 -6.91
C SER A 163 -5.01 -6.39 -6.49
N ALA A 164 -4.68 -5.41 -7.34
CA ALA A 164 -3.72 -4.36 -7.03
C ALA A 164 -4.15 -3.04 -7.64
N ALA A 165 -3.61 -1.92 -7.13
CA ALA A 165 -3.89 -0.62 -7.73
C ALA A 165 -3.00 -0.36 -8.96
N PRO A 166 -3.49 0.40 -9.95
CA PRO A 166 -2.71 0.80 -11.11
C PRO A 166 -1.65 1.85 -10.71
N ASN A 167 -0.58 1.93 -11.50
CA ASN A 167 0.53 2.84 -11.25
C ASN A 167 0.29 4.21 -11.91
N VAL A 168 -0.22 5.18 -11.14
CA VAL A 168 -0.51 6.55 -11.60
C VAL A 168 0.41 7.55 -10.90
N TYR A 169 1.24 8.27 -11.66
CA TYR A 169 2.31 9.11 -11.09
C TYR A 169 2.45 10.49 -11.75
N GLU A 170 3.04 10.56 -12.95
CA GLU A 170 3.24 11.81 -13.71
C GLU A 170 2.13 12.05 -14.74
N HIS A 171 1.62 10.96 -15.30
CA HIS A 171 0.62 10.94 -16.35
C HIS A 171 -0.09 9.58 -16.35
N LEU A 172 -1.22 9.49 -17.06
CA LEU A 172 -2.03 8.27 -17.16
C LEU A 172 -1.37 7.14 -17.99
N GLY A 173 -0.25 7.39 -18.67
CA GLY A 173 0.40 6.40 -19.54
C GLY A 173 0.83 5.09 -18.84
N ASP A 174 1.08 5.13 -17.52
CA ASP A 174 1.48 3.95 -16.73
C ASP A 174 0.29 3.24 -16.06
N PHE A 175 -0.96 3.66 -16.32
CA PHE A 175 -2.16 3.10 -15.67
C PHE A 175 -2.35 1.59 -15.90
N HIS A 176 -1.83 1.06 -17.02
CA HIS A 176 -1.87 -0.36 -17.36
C HIS A 176 -0.91 -1.22 -16.51
N ARG A 177 -0.03 -0.61 -15.70
CA ARG A 177 0.95 -1.31 -14.87
C ARG A 177 0.43 -1.42 -13.45
N LEU A 178 0.69 -2.56 -12.81
CA LEU A 178 0.44 -2.69 -11.38
C LEU A 178 1.43 -1.84 -10.59
N ASN A 179 0.97 -1.30 -9.45
CA ASN A 179 1.81 -0.90 -8.32
C ASN A 179 1.70 -1.94 -7.19
N SER A 180 2.82 -2.51 -6.73
CA SER A 180 2.84 -3.59 -5.72
C SER A 180 2.85 -3.07 -4.26
N GLY A 181 2.58 -1.77 -4.06
CA GLY A 181 2.50 -1.18 -2.72
C GLY A 181 1.21 -1.47 -1.98
N VAL A 182 0.13 -1.79 -2.70
CA VAL A 182 -1.12 -2.30 -2.10
C VAL A 182 -1.70 -3.38 -3.00
N PHE A 183 -1.90 -4.58 -2.46
CA PHE A 183 -2.57 -5.66 -3.16
C PHE A 183 -3.26 -6.66 -2.24
N VAL A 184 -4.17 -7.43 -2.81
CA VAL A 184 -4.91 -8.53 -2.16
C VAL A 184 -4.36 -9.86 -2.66
N ALA A 185 -4.07 -10.76 -1.74
CA ALA A 185 -3.59 -12.12 -2.03
C ALA A 185 -4.32 -13.16 -1.17
N CYS A 186 -4.30 -14.40 -1.64
CA CYS A 186 -4.78 -15.58 -0.92
C CYS A 186 -3.57 -16.44 -0.56
N PRO A 187 -3.11 -16.46 0.70
CA PRO A 187 -1.98 -17.27 1.09
C PRO A 187 -2.15 -18.75 0.71
N SER A 188 -1.13 -19.31 0.09
CA SER A 188 -1.12 -20.67 -0.45
C SER A 188 0.32 -21.10 -0.66
N GLN A 189 0.72 -22.19 0.00
CA GLN A 189 2.06 -22.77 -0.19
C GLN A 189 2.30 -23.16 -1.65
N ALA A 190 1.29 -23.70 -2.34
CA ALA A 190 1.41 -24.08 -3.74
C ALA A 190 1.65 -22.85 -4.64
N THR A 191 1.00 -21.72 -4.35
CA THR A 191 1.23 -20.45 -5.07
C THR A 191 2.65 -19.94 -4.79
N PHE A 192 3.11 -20.00 -3.54
CA PHE A 192 4.48 -19.62 -3.17
C PHE A 192 5.54 -20.45 -3.89
N ASP A 193 5.42 -21.78 -3.88
CA ASP A 193 6.35 -22.69 -4.56
C ASP A 193 6.37 -22.45 -6.08
N GLY A 194 5.19 -22.20 -6.66
CA GLY A 194 5.05 -21.80 -8.06
C GLY A 194 5.75 -20.48 -8.37
N MET A 195 5.60 -19.48 -7.49
CA MET A 195 6.31 -18.21 -7.63
C MET A 195 7.82 -18.38 -7.57
N LEU A 196 8.36 -19.18 -6.64
CA LEU A 196 9.81 -19.44 -6.57
C LEU A 196 10.36 -20.06 -7.86
N THR A 197 9.61 -20.99 -8.46
CA THR A 197 9.99 -21.63 -9.72
C THR A 197 10.10 -20.62 -10.87
N VAL A 198 9.13 -19.70 -10.98
CA VAL A 198 9.13 -18.67 -12.04
C VAL A 198 10.16 -17.57 -11.76
N LEU A 199 10.29 -17.16 -10.50
CA LEU A 199 11.15 -16.08 -10.06
C LEU A 199 12.61 -16.31 -10.43
N ASP A 200 13.10 -17.53 -10.15
CA ASP A 200 14.49 -17.95 -10.32
C ASP A 200 14.73 -18.73 -11.63
N ALA A 201 13.81 -18.62 -12.60
CA ALA A 201 14.00 -19.24 -13.90
C ALA A 201 15.31 -18.72 -14.57
N PRO A 202 15.98 -19.56 -15.38
CA PRO A 202 17.16 -19.13 -16.14
C PRO A 202 16.89 -17.84 -16.92
N ASP A 203 17.83 -16.90 -16.85
CA ASP A 203 17.77 -15.59 -17.50
C ASP A 203 16.62 -14.66 -17.09
N ALA A 204 15.78 -15.06 -16.12
CA ALA A 204 14.75 -14.19 -15.57
C ALA A 204 15.37 -12.93 -14.97
N PHE A 205 14.78 -11.78 -15.31
CA PHE A 205 15.18 -10.47 -14.84
C PHE A 205 13.96 -9.58 -14.59
N TRP A 206 13.89 -9.03 -13.38
CA TRP A 206 12.75 -8.28 -12.88
C TRP A 206 13.16 -6.81 -12.66
N PRO A 207 12.98 -5.93 -13.68
CA PRO A 207 13.52 -4.56 -13.66
C PRO A 207 12.93 -3.66 -12.57
N ARG A 208 11.80 -4.06 -11.98
CA ARG A 208 11.13 -3.39 -10.86
C ARG A 208 10.84 -4.38 -9.73
N THR A 209 11.77 -5.29 -9.48
CA THR A 209 11.72 -6.25 -8.36
C THR A 209 10.38 -6.99 -8.30
N ASP A 210 9.80 -7.12 -7.10
CA ASP A 210 8.49 -7.65 -6.80
C ASP A 210 7.39 -7.11 -7.72
N GLN A 211 7.39 -5.81 -8.07
CA GLN A 211 6.33 -5.23 -8.91
C GLN A 211 6.31 -5.87 -10.32
N SER A 212 7.45 -5.91 -11.00
CA SER A 212 7.51 -6.53 -12.34
C SER A 212 7.26 -8.03 -12.29
N PHE A 213 7.70 -8.70 -11.21
CA PHE A 213 7.48 -10.12 -11.03
C PHE A 213 6.01 -10.46 -10.79
N LEU A 214 5.35 -9.78 -9.84
CA LEU A 214 3.94 -9.99 -9.53
C LEU A 214 3.03 -9.68 -10.73
N GLN A 215 3.34 -8.64 -11.51
CA GLN A 215 2.60 -8.36 -12.74
C GLN A 215 2.75 -9.48 -13.78
N HIS A 216 3.92 -10.13 -13.85
CA HIS A 216 4.16 -11.25 -14.76
C HIS A 216 3.48 -12.53 -14.29
N PHE A 217 3.56 -12.83 -12.99
CA PHE A 217 3.00 -14.04 -12.40
C PHE A 217 1.46 -14.00 -12.36
N PHE A 218 0.88 -12.81 -12.18
CA PHE A 218 -0.57 -12.57 -12.22
C PHE A 218 -0.92 -11.63 -13.40
N PRO A 219 -0.92 -12.13 -14.65
CA PRO A 219 -1.16 -11.29 -15.83
C PRO A 219 -2.58 -10.69 -15.89
N ASP A 220 -3.57 -11.42 -15.35
CA ASP A 220 -4.98 -11.02 -15.32
C ASP A 220 -5.40 -10.40 -13.98
N TRP A 221 -4.49 -9.65 -13.36
CA TRP A 221 -4.74 -8.98 -12.08
C TRP A 221 -5.95 -8.04 -12.15
N HIS A 222 -6.71 -8.01 -11.06
CA HIS A 222 -7.89 -7.17 -10.94
C HIS A 222 -7.51 -5.76 -10.44
N GLY A 223 -7.96 -4.72 -11.15
CA GLY A 223 -7.66 -3.33 -10.81
C GLY A 223 -8.41 -2.82 -9.58
N LEU A 224 -7.69 -2.40 -8.54
CA LEU A 224 -8.25 -1.61 -7.44
C LEU A 224 -8.45 -0.15 -7.88
N PRO A 225 -9.40 0.57 -7.27
CA PRO A 225 -9.50 2.02 -7.42
C PRO A 225 -8.17 2.71 -7.04
N ILE A 226 -7.78 3.75 -7.78
CA ILE A 226 -6.54 4.53 -7.51
C ILE A 226 -6.48 5.05 -6.07
N PHE A 227 -7.64 5.32 -5.46
CA PHE A 227 -7.76 5.83 -4.10
C PHE A 227 -7.38 4.83 -3.01
N CYS A 228 -7.25 3.53 -3.36
CA CYS A 228 -6.74 2.48 -2.48
C CYS A 228 -5.21 2.38 -2.51
N ASN A 229 -4.51 3.20 -3.31
CA ASN A 229 -3.05 3.31 -3.36
C ASN A 229 -2.65 4.61 -4.09
N MET A 230 -3.00 5.76 -3.51
CA MET A 230 -2.73 7.05 -4.16
C MET A 230 -1.26 7.42 -3.98
N LEU A 231 -0.50 7.47 -5.08
CA LEU A 231 0.91 7.86 -5.04
C LEU A 231 1.04 9.35 -4.69
N GLN A 232 1.93 9.67 -3.76
CA GLN A 232 2.08 11.04 -3.23
C GLN A 232 2.34 12.11 -4.30
N TYR A 233 2.93 11.78 -5.45
CA TYR A 233 3.23 12.79 -6.48
C TYR A 233 2.05 13.06 -7.42
N VAL A 234 0.97 12.28 -7.34
CA VAL A 234 -0.32 12.67 -7.96
C VAL A 234 -0.74 14.05 -7.45
N TRP A 235 -0.42 14.37 -6.18
CA TRP A 235 -0.66 15.66 -5.54
C TRP A 235 -0.31 16.86 -6.43
N PHE A 236 0.85 16.87 -7.07
CA PHE A 236 1.28 18.01 -7.90
C PHE A 236 1.36 17.71 -9.40
N ASN A 237 1.41 16.44 -9.81
CA ASN A 237 1.46 16.10 -11.24
C ASN A 237 0.07 16.00 -11.87
N LEU A 238 -0.91 15.49 -11.12
CA LEU A 238 -2.28 15.20 -11.57
C LEU A 238 -3.28 15.64 -10.47
N PRO A 239 -3.26 16.92 -10.05
CA PRO A 239 -4.04 17.41 -8.91
C PRO A 239 -5.55 17.21 -9.09
N GLU A 240 -6.04 17.11 -10.33
CA GLU A 240 -7.43 16.81 -10.66
C GLU A 240 -7.90 15.41 -10.25
N LEU A 241 -6.98 14.48 -10.00
CA LEU A 241 -7.30 13.14 -9.51
C LEU A 241 -7.29 13.05 -7.98
N TRP A 242 -6.89 14.12 -7.29
CA TRP A 242 -6.81 14.14 -5.84
C TRP A 242 -8.15 14.55 -5.23
N ASP A 243 -8.74 13.65 -4.45
CA ASP A 243 -9.97 13.89 -3.70
C ASP A 243 -9.90 13.26 -2.31
N TRP A 244 -9.80 14.09 -1.27
CA TRP A 244 -9.77 13.65 0.13
C TRP A 244 -10.96 12.78 0.51
N ASN A 245 -12.14 12.99 -0.10
CA ASN A 245 -13.34 12.22 0.19
C ASN A 245 -13.31 10.80 -0.36
N SER A 246 -12.60 10.58 -1.47
CA SER A 246 -12.43 9.26 -2.06
C SER A 246 -11.20 8.51 -1.53
N LEU A 247 -10.17 9.25 -1.09
CA LEU A 247 -8.89 8.69 -0.63
C LEU A 247 -9.05 7.74 0.56
N SER A 248 -8.43 6.57 0.44
CA SER A 248 -8.38 5.55 1.49
C SER A 248 -6.95 5.18 1.90
N VAL A 249 -6.00 5.20 0.94
CA VAL A 249 -4.57 4.96 1.19
C VAL A 249 -3.72 5.95 0.43
N ILE A 250 -2.72 6.53 1.10
CA ILE A 250 -1.67 7.36 0.50
C ILE A 250 -0.37 6.57 0.52
N HIS A 251 0.36 6.55 -0.60
CA HIS A 251 1.62 5.83 -0.74
C HIS A 251 2.75 6.82 -1.00
N TYR A 252 3.65 6.92 -0.03
CA TYR A 252 4.82 7.79 -0.03
C TYR A 252 5.99 7.15 -0.81
N GLN A 253 5.72 6.82 -2.08
CA GLN A 253 6.69 6.21 -2.98
C GLN A 253 7.85 7.20 -3.28
N TYR A 254 9.07 6.68 -3.42
CA TYR A 254 10.32 7.46 -3.52
C TYR A 254 10.76 8.06 -2.19
N GLU A 255 10.85 9.38 -2.07
CA GLU A 255 11.31 10.08 -0.86
C GLU A 255 10.32 9.91 0.29
N LYS A 256 10.85 9.55 1.47
CA LYS A 256 10.05 9.16 2.63
C LYS A 256 9.72 10.35 3.53
N PRO A 257 8.52 10.39 4.13
CA PRO A 257 8.09 11.49 5.00
C PRO A 257 8.95 11.64 6.27
N TRP A 258 9.75 10.62 6.62
CA TRP A 258 10.70 10.64 7.74
C TRP A 258 12.14 11.01 7.35
N GLU A 259 12.41 11.36 6.10
CA GLU A 259 13.73 11.84 5.66
C GLU A 259 13.99 13.27 6.16
N THR A 260 15.17 13.50 6.75
CA THR A 260 15.57 14.83 7.24
C THR A 260 15.70 15.87 6.12
N ASP A 261 16.25 15.48 4.96
CA ASP A 261 16.53 16.38 3.83
C ASP A 261 15.60 16.10 2.64
N HIS A 262 14.30 16.01 2.92
CA HIS A 262 13.30 15.68 1.91
C HIS A 262 13.21 16.78 0.83
N PRO A 263 13.56 16.49 -0.44
CA PRO A 263 13.80 17.52 -1.46
C PRO A 263 12.53 18.22 -1.92
N LYS A 264 11.36 17.65 -1.60
CA LYS A 264 10.04 18.18 -1.94
C LYS A 264 9.20 18.47 -0.69
N ALA A 265 9.84 18.66 0.47
CA ALA A 265 9.17 18.85 1.76
C ALA A 265 8.10 19.95 1.68
N GLU A 266 8.45 21.11 1.10
CA GLU A 266 7.51 22.24 0.95
C GLU A 266 6.29 21.89 0.09
N ARG A 267 6.49 21.22 -1.06
CA ARG A 267 5.39 20.88 -1.98
C ARG A 267 4.47 19.79 -1.43
N LEU A 268 5.02 18.89 -0.61
CA LEU A 268 4.33 17.76 -0.01
C LEU A 268 4.00 17.98 1.47
N ARG A 269 4.16 19.21 1.99
CA ARG A 269 4.01 19.53 3.40
C ARG A 269 2.71 18.99 4.01
N PRO A 270 1.52 19.19 3.38
CA PRO A 270 0.28 18.63 3.93
C PRO A 270 0.28 17.10 4.07
N LEU A 271 0.91 16.39 3.12
CA LEU A 271 0.99 14.93 3.16
C LEU A 271 2.00 14.45 4.21
N ILE A 272 3.13 15.15 4.36
CA ILE A 272 4.16 14.83 5.35
C ILE A 272 3.65 15.10 6.76
N GLU A 273 2.98 16.23 7.00
CA GLU A 273 2.38 16.57 8.30
C GLU A 273 1.28 15.58 8.68
N LEU A 274 0.45 15.16 7.72
CA LEU A 274 -0.53 14.09 7.94
C LEU A 274 0.15 12.78 8.37
N TRP A 275 1.21 12.38 7.67
CA TRP A 275 1.97 11.18 8.05
C TRP A 275 2.58 11.31 9.45
N GLN A 276 3.14 12.47 9.78
CA GLN A 276 3.72 12.77 11.09
C GLN A 276 2.66 12.69 12.21
N ALA A 277 1.44 13.18 11.98
CA ALA A 277 0.35 13.08 12.94
C ALA A 277 0.05 11.61 13.34
N TYR A 278 0.01 10.69 12.36
CA TYR A 278 -0.11 9.25 12.65
C TYR A 278 1.15 8.70 13.31
N PHE A 279 2.34 9.04 12.82
CA PHE A 279 3.61 8.56 13.36
C PHE A 279 3.86 8.99 14.81
N ASP A 280 3.41 10.17 15.21
CA ASP A 280 3.54 10.68 16.58
C ASP A 280 2.37 10.23 17.47
N GLY A 281 1.27 9.75 16.87
CA GLY A 281 0.07 9.34 17.61
C GLY A 281 -0.69 10.54 18.17
N GLY A 282 -0.57 11.68 17.49
CA GLY A 282 -1.24 12.92 17.82
C GLY A 282 -2.70 12.94 17.37
N GLN A 283 -3.32 14.12 17.42
CA GLN A 283 -4.64 14.33 16.85
C GLN A 283 -4.57 14.23 15.32
N ILE A 284 -5.35 13.31 14.76
CA ILE A 284 -5.48 13.17 13.31
C ILE A 284 -6.45 14.24 12.81
N PRO A 285 -6.08 15.08 11.83
CA PRO A 285 -6.98 16.09 11.27
C PRO A 285 -8.09 15.42 10.45
N ASP A 286 -9.25 16.07 10.39
CA ASP A 286 -10.29 15.68 9.45
C ASP A 286 -9.81 15.92 8.02
N LEU A 287 -9.92 14.90 7.16
CA LEU A 287 -9.39 14.96 5.79
C LEU A 287 -10.07 16.07 4.95
N GLU A 288 -11.31 16.43 5.28
CA GLU A 288 -12.06 17.50 4.62
C GLU A 288 -11.49 18.90 4.92
N ASP A 289 -10.80 19.05 6.05
CA ASP A 289 -10.16 20.31 6.47
C ASP A 289 -8.75 20.47 5.90
N LEU A 290 -8.18 19.41 5.32
CA LEU A 290 -6.86 19.46 4.71
C LEU A 290 -6.90 20.29 3.42
N PRO A 291 -5.86 21.10 3.14
CA PRO A 291 -5.79 21.84 1.88
C PRO A 291 -5.84 20.87 0.69
N GLY A 292 -6.44 21.30 -0.42
CA GLY A 292 -6.31 20.60 -1.69
C GLY A 292 -4.96 20.89 -2.36
N PRO A 293 -4.56 20.11 -3.37
CA PRO A 293 -3.38 20.42 -4.14
C PRO A 293 -3.53 21.75 -4.90
N VAL A 294 -2.44 22.53 -4.93
CA VAL A 294 -2.41 23.79 -5.66
C VAL A 294 -2.17 23.50 -7.14
N LYS A 295 -3.05 23.99 -8.01
CA LYS A 295 -2.80 23.98 -9.46
C LYS A 295 -1.68 24.96 -9.76
N GLU A 296 -0.47 24.46 -10.01
CA GLU A 296 0.60 25.28 -10.57
C GLU A 296 0.18 25.73 -11.98
N ALA A 297 0.28 27.02 -12.28
CA ALA A 297 0.06 27.53 -13.63
C ALA A 297 1.17 26.95 -14.53
N ARG A 298 0.78 26.09 -15.48
CA ARG A 298 1.69 25.52 -16.49
C ARG A 298 2.19 26.60 -17.44
#